data_AF-A0A8J7KHS8-F1
#
_entry.id   AF-A0A8J7KHS8-F1
#
_cell.length_a   1.000
_cell.length_b   1.000
_cell.length_c   1.000
_cell.angle_alpha   90.00
_cell.angle_beta   90.00
_cell.angle_gamma   90.00
#
_symmetry.space_group_name_H-M   'P 1'
#
loop_
_entity.id
_entity.type
_entity.pdbx_description
1 polymer ?
#
loop_
_entity_poly.entity_id
_entity_poly.type
_entity_poly.pdbx_seq_one_letter_code
_entity_poly.pdbx_strand_id
1 'polypeptide(L)'
;MVALRVTGGNGVPVNGVTAVTMDVTVTAPTSSGFLSVEPQGGWARDATSNLNWVAGLTVPNLVVVPSGDNMVRLLNSGSGTVHVVADLYGYYTG
;
A
#
# COMPACT_ATOMS: atom_id res chain seq x y z
N MET A 1 -9.71 -3.22 -4.38
CA MET A 1 -8.35 -3.72 -4.10
C MET A 1 -7.50 -3.52 -5.33
N VAL A 2 -6.26 -3.05 -5.16
CA VAL A 2 -5.23 -3.03 -6.20
C VAL A 2 -4.06 -3.89 -5.73
N ALA A 3 -3.54 -4.76 -6.59
CA ALA A 3 -2.28 -5.48 -6.34
C ALA A 3 -1.17 -4.79 -7.15
N LEU A 4 -0.13 -4.34 -6.45
CA LEU A 4 1.00 -3.63 -7.02
C LEU A 4 2.22 -4.55 -7.00
N ARG A 5 2.80 -4.81 -8.16
CA ARG A 5 4.11 -5.47 -8.23
C ARG A 5 5.18 -4.46 -7.82
N VAL A 6 6.00 -4.83 -6.83
CA VAL A 6 6.99 -3.91 -6.22
C VAL A 6 8.43 -4.33 -6.50
N THR A 7 8.65 -5.46 -7.19
CA THR A 7 9.98 -5.95 -7.56
C THR A 7 10.13 -6.19 -9.06
N GLY A 8 11.38 -6.23 -9.54
CA GLY A 8 11.72 -6.47 -10.94
C GLY A 8 11.60 -5.23 -11.83
N GLY A 9 11.60 -4.03 -11.24
CA GLY A 9 11.56 -2.75 -11.93
C GLY A 9 12.18 -1.64 -11.08
N ASN A 10 12.50 -0.50 -11.70
CA ASN A 10 13.01 0.71 -11.02
C ASN A 10 14.20 0.46 -10.05
N GLY A 11 15.08 -0.48 -10.39
CA GLY A 11 16.25 -0.83 -9.57
C GLY A 11 15.98 -1.83 -8.42
N VAL A 12 14.75 -2.29 -8.25
CA VAL A 12 14.39 -3.31 -7.25
C VAL A 12 14.65 -4.72 -7.79
N PRO A 13 15.51 -5.52 -7.13
CA PRO A 13 15.76 -6.91 -7.54
C PRO A 13 14.50 -7.76 -7.47
N VAL A 14 14.37 -8.75 -8.37
CA VAL A 14 13.21 -9.68 -8.36
C VAL A 14 13.26 -10.69 -7.21
N ASN A 15 14.44 -10.95 -6.65
CA ASN A 15 14.68 -11.95 -5.60
C ASN A 15 15.38 -11.30 -4.41
N GLY A 16 15.22 -11.90 -3.23
CA GLY A 16 15.88 -11.45 -2.00
C GLY A 16 15.30 -10.19 -1.39
N VAL A 17 14.17 -9.68 -1.92
CA VAL A 17 13.42 -8.57 -1.32
C VAL A 17 12.43 -9.14 -0.30
N THR A 18 12.49 -8.65 0.93
CA THR A 18 11.65 -9.12 2.05
C THR A 18 10.56 -8.12 2.42
N ALA A 19 10.81 -6.82 2.20
CA ALA A 19 9.85 -5.75 2.42
C ALA A 19 10.17 -4.53 1.56
N VAL A 20 9.18 -3.66 1.37
CA VAL A 20 9.33 -2.37 0.68
C VAL A 20 8.85 -1.23 1.56
N THR A 21 9.50 -0.07 1.39
CA THR A 21 9.08 1.19 1.99
C THR A 21 8.43 2.05 0.92
N MET A 22 7.20 2.50 1.15
CA MET A 22 6.45 3.34 0.22
C MET A 22 5.83 4.53 0.94
N ASP A 23 5.77 5.69 0.29
CA ASP A 23 4.78 6.72 0.65
C ASP A 23 3.49 6.39 -0.09
N VAL A 24 2.40 6.22 0.67
CA VAL A 24 1.07 5.97 0.11
C VAL A 24 0.19 7.17 0.38
N THR A 25 -0.40 7.72 -0.67
CA THR A 25 -1.26 8.89 -0.60
C THR A 25 -2.65 8.55 -1.12
N VAL A 26 -3.67 8.78 -0.29
CA VAL A 26 -5.07 8.82 -0.73
C VAL A 26 -5.40 10.22 -1.18
N THR A 27 -5.99 10.37 -2.36
CA THR A 27 -6.47 11.65 -2.89
C THR A 27 -7.85 11.53 -3.55
N ALA A 28 -8.54 12.66 -3.64
CA ALA A 28 -9.93 12.76 -4.12
C ALA A 28 -10.92 11.74 -3.52
N PRO A 29 -10.92 11.47 -2.18
CA PRO A 29 -11.88 10.53 -1.62
C PRO A 29 -13.31 11.07 -1.61
N THR A 30 -14.29 10.24 -1.97
CA THR A 30 -15.72 10.62 -1.99
C THR A 30 -16.49 10.30 -0.71
N SER A 31 -15.89 9.54 0.21
CA SER A 31 -16.44 9.21 1.54
C SER A 31 -15.31 9.14 2.56
N SER A 32 -15.63 9.01 3.85
CA SER A 32 -14.64 8.58 4.86
C SER A 32 -14.27 7.11 4.68
N GLY A 33 -13.10 6.75 5.21
CA GLY A 33 -12.56 5.39 5.14
C GLY A 33 -11.12 5.32 5.62
N PHE A 34 -10.51 4.16 5.39
CA PHE A 34 -9.10 3.92 5.62
C PHE A 34 -8.51 3.00 4.57
N LEU A 35 -7.19 3.08 4.40
CA LEU A 35 -6.42 2.28 3.45
C LEU A 35 -5.65 1.25 4.27
N SER A 36 -5.76 -0.01 3.85
CA SER A 36 -4.88 -1.09 4.30
C SER A 36 -3.84 -1.40 3.23
N VAL A 37 -2.59 -1.47 3.65
CA VAL A 37 -1.43 -1.86 2.84
C VAL A 37 -0.91 -3.17 3.38
N GLU A 38 -0.96 -4.22 2.55
CA GLU A 38 -0.73 -5.59 3.00
C GLU A 38 0.20 -6.35 2.05
N PRO A 39 0.94 -7.37 2.51
CA PRO A 39 1.61 -8.30 1.61
C PRO A 39 0.60 -9.02 0.72
N GLN A 40 1.07 -9.54 -0.42
CA GLN A 40 0.28 -10.51 -1.16
C GLN A 40 -0.09 -11.71 -0.28
N GLY A 41 -1.32 -12.19 -0.42
CA GLY A 41 -1.91 -13.18 0.50
C GLY A 41 -2.60 -12.56 1.73
N GLY A 42 -2.34 -11.28 2.02
CA GLY A 42 -2.92 -10.56 3.15
C GLY A 42 -2.29 -10.92 4.50
N TRP A 43 -2.80 -10.30 5.56
CA TRP A 43 -2.42 -10.64 6.93
C TRP A 43 -3.33 -11.74 7.49
N ALA A 44 -2.81 -12.54 8.43
CA ALA A 44 -3.59 -13.57 9.14
C ALA A 44 -4.69 -12.98 10.05
N ARG A 45 -4.65 -11.68 10.31
CA ARG A 45 -5.62 -10.93 11.12
C ARG A 45 -6.26 -9.85 10.25
N ASP A 46 -7.46 -9.42 10.63
CA ASP A 46 -8.25 -8.39 9.94
C ASP A 46 -7.41 -7.19 9.45
N ALA A 47 -7.81 -6.61 8.31
CA ALA A 47 -7.09 -5.56 7.61
C ALA A 47 -6.76 -4.37 8.53
N THR A 48 -5.46 -4.09 8.69
CA THR A 48 -4.97 -3.00 9.56
C THR A 48 -5.03 -1.67 8.82
N SER A 49 -5.48 -0.59 9.47
CA SER A 49 -5.46 0.75 8.85
C SER A 49 -4.04 1.33 8.84
N ASN A 50 -3.57 1.78 7.69
CA ASN A 50 -2.32 2.55 7.59
C ASN A 50 -2.57 4.06 7.57
N LEU A 51 -3.63 4.52 6.89
CA LEU A 51 -4.03 5.92 6.90
C LEU A 51 -5.56 6.02 6.83
N ASN A 52 -6.10 7.07 7.46
CA ASN A 52 -7.53 7.33 7.56
C ASN A 52 -7.84 8.69 6.92
N TRP A 53 -9.01 8.83 6.31
CA TRP A 53 -9.44 10.08 5.68
C TRP A 53 -10.93 10.34 5.89
N VAL A 54 -11.32 11.58 5.58
CA VAL A 54 -12.70 11.98 5.30
C VAL A 54 -12.81 12.49 3.86
N ALA A 55 -14.04 12.63 3.35
CA ALA A 55 -14.27 13.06 1.98
C ALA A 55 -13.57 14.40 1.66
N GLY A 56 -12.97 14.48 0.47
CA GLY A 56 -12.27 15.66 -0.02
C GLY A 56 -10.85 15.89 0.52
N LEU A 57 -10.39 15.14 1.53
CA LEU A 57 -9.04 15.32 2.09
C LEU A 57 -8.02 14.39 1.45
N THR A 58 -6.89 14.97 1.03
CA THR A 58 -5.71 14.20 0.60
C THR A 58 -4.83 13.90 1.81
N VAL A 59 -4.47 12.65 2.01
CA VAL A 59 -3.72 12.18 3.20
C VAL A 59 -2.60 11.23 2.76
N PRO A 60 -1.31 11.59 2.99
CA PRO A 60 -0.17 10.71 2.81
C PRO A 60 0.15 9.92 4.10
N ASN A 61 0.83 8.79 3.95
CA ASN A 61 1.50 8.08 5.03
C ASN A 61 2.66 7.21 4.52
N LEU A 62 3.78 7.20 5.24
CA LEU A 62 4.90 6.29 4.95
C LEU A 62 4.63 4.91 5.56
N VAL A 63 4.75 3.86 4.76
CA VAL A 63 4.51 2.47 5.16
C VAL A 63 5.72 1.59 4.85
N VAL A 64 5.98 0.62 5.73
CA VAL A 64 6.86 -0.52 5.45
C VAL A 64 5.98 -1.76 5.44
N VAL A 65 6.06 -2.53 4.36
CA VAL A 65 5.19 -3.69 4.15
C VAL A 65 5.99 -4.85 3.55
N PRO A 66 5.83 -6.09 4.04
CA PRO A 66 6.47 -7.24 3.42
C PRO A 66 6.03 -7.39 1.96
N SER A 67 6.96 -7.81 1.10
CA SER A 67 6.66 -8.13 -0.30
C SER A 67 6.29 -9.61 -0.41
N GLY A 68 5.02 -9.95 -0.17
CA GLY A 68 4.52 -11.30 -0.45
C GLY A 68 4.47 -11.54 -1.96
N ASP A 69 4.99 -12.65 -2.48
CA ASP A 69 5.01 -12.98 -3.91
C ASP A 69 5.37 -11.80 -4.84
N ASN A 70 6.35 -10.98 -4.45
CA ASN A 70 6.78 -9.79 -5.19
C ASN A 70 5.73 -8.66 -5.33
N MET A 71 4.65 -8.71 -4.55
CA MET A 71 3.53 -7.80 -4.62
C MET A 71 3.10 -7.27 -3.25
N VAL A 72 2.38 -6.14 -3.30
CA VAL A 72 1.68 -5.52 -2.17
C VAL A 72 0.24 -5.25 -2.59
N ARG A 73 -0.69 -5.34 -1.65
CA ARG A 73 -2.12 -5.09 -1.84
C ARG A 73 -2.52 -3.78 -1.17
N LEU A 74 -3.30 -2.97 -1.88
CA LEU A 74 -3.90 -1.72 -1.41
C LEU A 74 -5.41 -1.89 -1.36
N LEU A 75 -6.00 -1.79 -0.17
CA LEU A 75 -7.42 -2.02 0.08
C LEU A 75 -8.08 -0.76 0.62
N ASN A 76 -9.04 -0.22 -0.12
CA ASN A 76 -9.93 0.84 0.34
C ASN A 76 -11.10 0.22 1.12
N SER A 77 -11.21 0.58 2.41
CA SER A 77 -12.30 0.13 3.30
C SER A 77 -13.46 1.13 3.40
N GLY A 78 -13.37 2.29 2.73
CA GLY A 78 -14.47 3.25 2.62
C GLY A 78 -15.56 2.79 1.65
N SER A 79 -16.77 3.33 1.81
CA SER A 79 -17.92 3.05 0.94
C SER A 79 -17.90 3.82 -0.39
N GLY A 80 -17.03 4.82 -0.52
CA GLY A 80 -16.82 5.64 -1.71
C GLY A 80 -15.57 5.26 -2.50
N THR A 81 -15.28 6.06 -3.54
CA THR A 81 -14.07 5.92 -4.35
C THR A 81 -12.95 6.80 -3.83
N VAL A 82 -11.72 6.38 -4.09
CA VAL A 82 -10.49 7.12 -3.79
C VAL A 82 -9.49 6.88 -4.92
N HIS A 83 -8.57 7.81 -5.11
CA HIS A 83 -7.36 7.58 -5.87
C HIS A 83 -6.24 7.24 -4.89
N VAL A 84 -5.33 6.35 -5.28
CA VAL A 84 -4.16 6.00 -4.48
C VAL A 84 -2.92 6.23 -5.32
N VAL A 85 -1.99 7.01 -4.78
CA VAL A 85 -0.61 7.14 -5.28
C VAL A 85 0.28 6.33 -4.35
N ALA A 86 1.22 5.58 -4.91
CA ALA A 86 2.18 4.78 -4.15
C ALA A 86 3.57 4.98 -4.74
N ASP A 87 4.42 5.67 -3.98
CA ASP A 87 5.79 5.99 -4.38
C ASP A 87 6.76 5.10 -3.61
N LEU A 88 7.62 4.37 -4.34
CA LEU A 88 8.60 3.47 -3.74
C LEU A 88 9.85 4.25 -3.30
N TYR A 89 10.19 4.17 -2.01
CA TYR A 89 11.37 4.83 -1.43
C TYR A 89 12.56 3.89 -1.23
N GLY A 90 12.31 2.59 -1.07
CA GLY A 90 13.36 1.62 -0.84
C GLY A 90 12.83 0.21 -0.59
N TYR A 91 13.77 -0.71 -0.38
CA TYR A 91 13.47 -2.12 -0.11
C TYR A 91 14.46 -2.69 0.91
N TYR A 92 14.02 -3.74 1.59
CA TYR A 92 14.81 -4.52 2.52
C TYR A 92 15.19 -5.85 1.86
N THR A 93 16.38 -6.35 2.18
CA THR A 93 16.87 -7.65 1.73
C THR A 93 17.12 -8.60 2.90
N GLY A 94 17.03 -9.90 2.66
CA GLY A 94 17.30 -10.94 3.65
C GLY A 94 17.40 -12.33 3.05
#